data_AF-W1WZT6-F1
#
_entry.id   AF-W1WZT6-F1
#
_cell.length_a   1.000
_cell.length_b   1.000
_cell.length_c   1.000
_cell.angle_alpha   90.00
_cell.angle_beta   90.00
_cell.angle_gamma   90.00
#
_symmetry.space_group_name_H-M   'P 1'
#
loop_
_entity.id
_entity.type
_entity.pdbx_description
1 polymer ?
#
loop_
_entity_poly.entity_id
_entity_poly.type
_entity_poly.pdbx_seq_one_letter_code
_entity_poly.pdbx_strand_id
1 'polypeptide(L)'
;MKAEASKVTVAVATVVIFGTVAIFLYPAIYPLMSQWFSPETFGIYIGSTVHEVAQVVAAGHAISPDAENAAVISKMLRVMMLAPFLILLAARVKQLSGANSGEKSKITIPWFAILFIVVAIFNSFHLLPQSVVNMLVTLDTFLLAMAMAALGLTTHVSALKKAGAKPLLMALVLFAWLIVGGGAINYVIQSVIA
;
A
#
# COMPACT_ATOMS: atom_id res chain seq x y z
N MET A 1 -17.16 -12.90 10.05
CA MET A 1 -17.07 -13.98 9.04
C MET A 1 -15.61 -14.20 8.69
N LYS A 2 -15.04 -15.40 8.93
CA LYS A 2 -13.69 -15.74 8.46
C LYS A 2 -13.82 -16.20 7.00
N ALA A 3 -13.08 -15.60 6.08
CA ALA A 3 -13.03 -16.07 4.70
C ALA A 3 -12.37 -17.45 4.64
N GLU A 4 -12.84 -18.33 3.76
CA GLU A 4 -12.18 -19.61 3.48
C GLU A 4 -10.74 -19.34 3.02
N ALA A 5 -9.77 -20.12 3.50
CA ALA A 5 -8.35 -19.91 3.23
C ALA A 5 -8.04 -19.80 1.72
N SER A 6 -8.74 -20.57 0.89
CA SER A 6 -8.66 -20.48 -0.58
C SER A 6 -8.97 -19.08 -1.12
N LYS A 7 -10.01 -18.42 -0.60
CA LYS A 7 -10.41 -17.06 -1.03
C LYS A 7 -9.39 -16.01 -0.60
N VAL A 8 -8.78 -16.18 0.57
CA VAL A 8 -7.68 -15.30 1.04
C VAL A 8 -6.48 -15.43 0.12
N THR A 9 -6.05 -16.65 -0.22
CA THR A 9 -4.93 -16.87 -1.15
C THR A 9 -5.17 -16.23 -2.51
N VAL A 10 -6.38 -16.34 -3.06
CA VAL A 10 -6.73 -15.71 -4.35
C VAL A 10 -6.73 -14.18 -4.26
N ALA A 11 -7.27 -13.62 -3.18
CA ALA A 11 -7.25 -12.17 -2.96
C ALA A 11 -5.82 -11.64 -2.83
N VAL A 12 -4.96 -12.31 -2.05
CA VAL A 12 -3.55 -11.94 -1.91
C VAL A 12 -2.82 -12.05 -3.26
N ALA A 13 -3.00 -13.15 -3.98
CA ALA A 13 -2.32 -13.36 -5.26
C ALA A 13 -2.73 -12.33 -6.34
N THR A 14 -4.01 -11.95 -6.39
CA THR A 14 -4.48 -10.90 -7.32
C THR A 14 -3.91 -9.53 -6.97
N VAL A 15 -3.88 -9.18 -5.68
CA VAL A 15 -3.21 -7.94 -5.21
C VAL A 15 -1.74 -7.92 -5.62
N VAL A 16 -1.02 -9.04 -5.41
CA VAL A 16 0.40 -9.15 -5.78
C VAL A 16 0.57 -8.97 -7.29
N ILE A 17 -0.19 -9.66 -8.14
CA ILE A 17 -0.06 -9.55 -9.61
C ILE A 17 -0.28 -8.12 -10.09
N PHE A 18 -1.41 -7.51 -9.75
CA PHE A 18 -1.73 -6.16 -10.24
C PHE A 18 -0.82 -5.10 -9.63
N GLY A 19 -0.35 -5.31 -8.41
CA GLY A 19 0.67 -4.47 -7.83
C GLY A 19 2.04 -4.62 -8.50
N THR A 20 2.43 -5.82 -8.94
CA THR A 20 3.65 -6.01 -9.76
C THR A 20 3.50 -5.31 -11.11
N VAL A 21 2.32 -5.36 -11.74
CA VAL A 21 2.03 -4.57 -12.95
C VAL A 21 2.17 -3.07 -12.65
N ALA A 22 1.70 -2.62 -11.49
CA ALA A 22 1.81 -1.22 -11.06
C ALA A 22 3.26 -0.72 -10.99
N ILE A 23 4.21 -1.57 -10.56
CA ILE A 23 5.65 -1.21 -10.48
C ILE A 23 6.16 -0.67 -11.83
N PHE A 24 5.73 -1.25 -12.94
CA PHE A 24 6.15 -0.82 -14.27
C PHE A 24 5.21 0.23 -14.86
N LEU A 25 3.91 0.10 -14.60
CA LEU A 25 2.90 0.94 -15.22
C LEU A 25 2.93 2.39 -14.72
N TYR A 26 3.09 2.61 -13.40
CA TYR A 26 3.11 3.97 -12.85
C TYR A 26 4.30 4.80 -13.35
N PRO A 27 5.55 4.30 -13.31
CA PRO A 27 6.68 5.01 -13.92
C PRO A 27 6.51 5.24 -15.43
N ALA A 28 5.89 4.32 -16.16
CA ALA A 28 5.61 4.51 -17.58
C ALA A 28 4.56 5.61 -17.85
N ILE A 29 3.59 5.78 -16.95
CA ILE A 29 2.56 6.82 -17.04
C ILE A 29 3.11 8.19 -16.63
N TYR A 30 4.04 8.25 -15.67
CA TYR A 30 4.50 9.51 -15.08
C TYR A 30 5.00 10.56 -16.10
N PRO A 31 5.86 10.24 -17.09
CA PRO A 31 6.28 11.22 -18.10
C PRO A 31 5.12 11.87 -18.83
N LEU A 32 4.05 11.11 -19.11
CA LEU A 32 2.85 11.61 -19.77
C LEU A 32 2.04 12.55 -18.86
N MET A 33 2.15 12.39 -17.54
CA MET A 33 1.41 13.15 -16.55
C MET A 33 2.23 14.23 -15.83
N SER A 34 3.52 14.32 -16.13
CA SER A 34 4.50 15.20 -15.48
C SER A 34 4.16 16.70 -15.54
N GLN A 35 3.31 17.10 -16.50
CA GLN A 35 2.80 18.48 -16.60
C GLN A 35 1.76 18.82 -15.54
N TRP A 36 1.03 17.81 -15.03
CA TRP A 36 -0.03 18.00 -14.03
C TRP A 36 0.40 17.57 -12.63
N PHE A 37 1.36 16.65 -12.53
CA PHE A 37 1.83 16.09 -11.26
C PHE A 37 3.34 16.32 -11.08
N SER A 38 3.70 16.93 -9.94
CA SER A 38 5.07 16.90 -9.43
C SER A 38 5.47 15.48 -9.01
N PRO A 39 6.76 15.18 -8.83
CA PRO A 39 7.20 13.90 -8.28
C PRO A 39 6.52 13.57 -6.94
N GLU A 40 6.39 14.52 -6.01
CA GLU A 40 5.78 14.23 -4.70
C GLU A 40 4.29 13.94 -4.82
N THR A 41 3.56 14.72 -5.62
CA THR A 41 2.11 14.53 -5.81
C THR A 41 1.80 13.24 -6.55
N PHE A 42 2.63 12.86 -7.53
CA PHE A 42 2.54 11.55 -8.16
C PHE A 42 2.91 10.42 -7.20
N GLY A 43 3.86 10.64 -6.30
CA GLY A 43 4.18 9.75 -5.19
C GLY A 43 2.98 9.51 -4.28
N ILE A 44 2.29 10.58 -3.85
CA ILE A 44 1.04 10.47 -3.06
C ILE A 44 0.00 9.64 -3.82
N TYR A 45 -0.15 9.89 -5.12
CA TYR A 45 -1.04 9.12 -5.98
C TYR A 45 -0.69 7.62 -5.96
N ILE A 46 0.57 7.23 -6.18
CA ILE A 46 1.04 5.83 -6.06
C ILE A 46 0.71 5.24 -4.68
N GLY A 47 1.06 5.95 -3.60
CA GLY A 47 0.80 5.49 -2.23
C GLY A 47 -0.69 5.34 -1.90
N SER A 48 -1.54 6.12 -2.59
CA SER A 48 -2.99 6.09 -2.45
C SER A 48 -3.70 5.00 -3.27
N THR A 49 -3.03 4.35 -4.21
CA THR A 49 -3.66 3.38 -5.13
C THR A 49 -3.01 2.01 -5.09
N VAL A 50 -1.71 1.92 -4.86
CA VAL A 50 -0.99 0.66 -4.77
C VAL A 50 -1.20 0.03 -3.39
N HIS A 51 -1.52 -1.26 -3.40
CA HIS A 51 -2.05 -1.96 -2.23
C HIS A 51 -0.96 -2.53 -1.31
N GLU A 52 0.22 -2.80 -1.84
CA GLU A 52 1.32 -3.40 -1.10
C GLU A 52 2.51 -2.45 -0.96
N VAL A 53 3.14 -2.45 0.21
CA VAL A 53 4.18 -1.46 0.57
C VAL A 53 5.41 -1.59 -0.31
N ALA A 54 5.88 -2.82 -0.53
CA ALA A 54 7.07 -3.06 -1.33
C ALA A 54 6.91 -2.59 -2.79
N GLN A 55 5.71 -2.75 -3.33
CA GLN A 55 5.38 -2.30 -4.69
C GLN A 55 5.26 -0.78 -4.76
N VAL A 56 4.78 -0.13 -3.69
CA VAL A 56 4.76 1.34 -3.56
C VAL A 56 6.18 1.89 -3.58
N VAL A 57 7.08 1.31 -2.78
CA VAL A 57 8.49 1.70 -2.73
C VAL A 57 9.13 1.53 -4.11
N ALA A 58 8.98 0.37 -4.73
CA ALA A 58 9.57 0.09 -6.04
C ALA A 58 9.06 1.03 -7.15
N ALA A 59 7.74 1.29 -7.20
CA ALA A 59 7.15 2.18 -8.19
C ALA A 59 7.58 3.65 -7.98
N GLY A 60 7.63 4.13 -6.74
CA GLY A 60 8.07 5.48 -6.42
C GLY A 60 9.55 5.69 -6.69
N HIS A 61 10.38 4.72 -6.28
CA HIS A 61 11.83 4.74 -6.49
C HIS A 61 12.21 4.82 -7.97
N ALA A 62 11.46 4.12 -8.83
CA ALA A 62 11.65 4.16 -10.28
C ALA A 62 11.35 5.53 -10.93
N ILE A 63 10.71 6.45 -10.20
CA ILE A 63 10.42 7.82 -10.66
C ILE A 63 11.45 8.79 -10.09
N SER A 64 11.52 8.93 -8.77
CA SER A 64 12.51 9.75 -8.07
C SER A 64 12.51 9.47 -6.55
N PRO A 65 13.57 9.85 -5.82
CA PRO A 65 13.59 9.75 -4.36
C PRO A 65 12.43 10.50 -3.68
N ASP A 66 12.02 11.65 -4.23
CA ASP A 66 10.92 12.45 -3.67
C ASP A 66 9.57 11.75 -3.87
N ALA A 67 9.35 11.13 -5.04
CA ALA A 67 8.16 10.34 -5.32
C ALA A 67 8.08 9.10 -4.41
N GLU A 68 9.20 8.41 -4.21
CA GLU A 68 9.30 7.28 -3.27
C GLU A 68 8.92 7.68 -1.85
N ASN A 69 9.56 8.72 -1.31
CA ASN A 69 9.30 9.20 0.05
C ASN A 69 7.82 9.56 0.23
N ALA A 70 7.25 10.34 -0.70
CA ALA A 70 5.86 10.73 -0.65
C ALA A 70 4.91 9.51 -0.76
N ALA A 71 5.23 8.54 -1.62
CA ALA A 71 4.45 7.32 -1.79
C ALA A 71 4.45 6.45 -0.54
N VAL A 72 5.62 6.22 0.06
CA VAL A 72 5.77 5.44 1.29
C VAL A 72 5.04 6.12 2.45
N ILE A 73 5.22 7.43 2.63
CA ILE A 73 4.52 8.18 3.68
C ILE A 73 3.00 8.07 3.51
N SER A 74 2.48 8.36 2.31
CA SER A 74 1.05 8.23 1.98
C SER A 74 0.53 6.82 2.27
N LYS A 75 1.29 5.79 1.89
CA LYS A 75 0.91 4.40 2.13
C LYS A 75 0.88 4.07 3.62
N MET A 76 1.92 4.42 4.35
CA MET A 76 2.04 4.15 5.79
C MET A 76 0.94 4.83 6.58
N LEU A 77 0.62 6.08 6.28
CA LEU A 77 -0.50 6.79 6.88
C LEU A 77 -1.80 6.00 6.73
N ARG A 78 -2.08 5.42 5.56
CA ARG A 78 -3.28 4.60 5.35
C ARG A 78 -3.26 3.31 6.16
N VAL A 79 -2.11 2.63 6.21
CA VAL A 79 -1.98 1.42 7.03
C VAL A 79 -2.18 1.76 8.52
N MET A 80 -1.68 2.90 8.98
CA MET A 80 -1.91 3.41 10.34
C MET A 80 -3.39 3.71 10.57
N MET A 81 -4.07 4.34 9.60
CA MET A 81 -5.50 4.66 9.65
C MET A 81 -6.42 3.43 9.61
N LEU A 82 -5.93 2.26 9.22
CA LEU A 82 -6.72 1.02 9.34
C LEU A 82 -7.07 0.70 10.79
N ALA A 83 -6.17 0.96 11.74
CA ALA A 83 -6.44 0.71 13.16
C ALA A 83 -7.64 1.53 13.68
N PRO A 84 -7.66 2.89 13.60
CA PRO A 84 -8.82 3.66 14.03
C PRO A 84 -10.07 3.33 13.20
N PHE A 85 -9.93 3.12 11.89
CA PHE A 85 -11.07 2.74 11.05
C PHE A 85 -11.72 1.42 11.49
N LEU A 86 -10.93 0.38 11.79
CA LEU A 86 -11.42 -0.91 12.24
C LEU A 86 -12.06 -0.83 13.64
N ILE A 87 -11.55 0.02 14.53
CA ILE A 87 -12.17 0.27 15.84
C ILE A 87 -13.56 0.88 15.68
N LEU A 88 -13.67 1.93 14.86
CA LEU A 88 -14.94 2.60 14.58
C LEU A 88 -15.94 1.65 13.92
N LEU A 89 -15.48 0.86 12.94
CA LEU A 89 -16.31 -0.14 12.28
C LEU A 89 -16.77 -1.21 13.25
N ALA A 90 -15.90 -1.74 14.11
CA ALA A 90 -16.25 -2.74 15.12
C ALA A 90 -17.28 -2.19 16.12
N ALA A 91 -17.10 -0.94 16.58
CA ALA A 91 -18.07 -0.26 17.44
C ALA A 91 -19.43 -0.10 16.76
N ARG A 92 -19.45 0.30 15.48
CA ARG A 92 -20.68 0.46 14.71
C ARG A 92 -21.39 -0.87 14.44
N VAL A 93 -20.66 -1.91 14.08
CA VAL A 93 -21.20 -3.27 13.87
C VAL A 93 -21.78 -3.82 15.18
N LYS A 94 -21.13 -3.56 16.32
CA LYS A 94 -21.65 -3.92 17.65
C LYS A 94 -22.93 -3.17 18.00
N GLN A 95 -23.07 -1.92 17.59
CA GLN A 95 -24.29 -1.14 17.82
C GLN A 95 -25.46 -1.67 16.97
N LEU A 96 -25.19 -2.18 15.78
CA LEU A 96 -26.19 -2.72 14.85
C LEU A 96 -26.56 -4.18 15.14
N SER A 97 -25.61 -4.95 15.69
CA SER A 97 -25.84 -6.32 16.16
C SER A 97 -26.44 -6.27 17.56
N GLY A 98 -27.75 -6.52 17.69
CA GLY A 98 -28.46 -6.50 18.98
C GLY A 98 -27.77 -7.34 20.08
N ALA A 99 -28.12 -7.05 21.34
CA ALA A 99 -27.43 -7.35 22.62
C ALA A 99 -26.91 -8.79 22.93
N ASN A 100 -26.91 -9.73 21.99
CA ASN A 100 -26.57 -11.14 22.20
C ASN A 100 -25.14 -11.56 21.80
N SER A 101 -24.22 -10.63 21.49
CA SER A 101 -22.82 -10.99 21.14
C SER A 101 -21.84 -10.54 22.24
N GLY A 102 -21.61 -11.42 23.21
CA GLY A 102 -20.65 -11.24 24.31
C GLY A 102 -19.17 -11.33 23.91
N GLU A 103 -18.83 -11.29 22.63
CA GLU A 103 -17.44 -11.34 22.18
C GLU A 103 -16.77 -9.97 22.30
N LYS A 104 -15.77 -9.88 23.19
CA LYS A 104 -14.88 -8.72 23.29
C LYS A 104 -14.10 -8.60 21.97
N SER A 105 -14.46 -7.63 21.14
CA SER A 105 -13.68 -7.29 19.95
C SER A 105 -12.28 -6.85 20.38
N LYS A 106 -11.30 -7.74 20.19
CA LYS A 106 -9.90 -7.47 20.53
C LYS A 106 -9.34 -6.52 19.50
N ILE A 107 -9.12 -5.27 19.89
CA ILE A 107 -8.48 -4.26 19.06
C ILE A 107 -7.00 -4.64 18.95
N THR A 108 -6.55 -5.01 17.75
CA THR A 108 -5.14 -5.26 17.47
C THR A 108 -4.52 -3.98 16.92
N ILE A 109 -3.68 -3.34 17.72
CA ILE A 109 -2.90 -2.20 17.28
C ILE A 109 -1.73 -2.73 16.42
N PRO A 110 -1.50 -2.20 15.21
CA PRO A 110 -0.38 -2.59 14.39
C PRO A 110 0.92 -2.07 15.00
N TRP A 111 1.68 -2.94 15.69
CA TRP A 111 2.97 -2.57 16.29
C TRP A 111 3.95 -1.95 15.29
N PHE A 112 3.91 -2.39 14.02
CA PHE A 112 4.74 -1.82 12.96
C PHE A 112 4.49 -0.31 12.78
N ALA A 113 3.24 0.16 12.92
CA ALA A 113 2.89 1.57 12.80
C ALA A 113 3.52 2.41 13.91
N ILE A 114 3.46 1.90 15.15
CA ILE A 114 4.08 2.58 16.30
C ILE A 114 5.58 2.70 16.09
N LEU A 115 6.23 1.60 15.70
CA LEU A 115 7.67 1.60 15.43
C LEU A 115 8.04 2.54 14.28
N PHE A 116 7.23 2.56 13.20
CA PHE A 116 7.43 3.48 12.09
C PHE A 116 7.39 4.94 12.55
N ILE A 117 6.39 5.33 13.36
CA ILE A 117 6.30 6.69 13.92
C ILE A 117 7.53 7.01 14.78
N VAL A 118 7.93 6.10 15.67
CA VAL A 118 9.07 6.30 16.55
C VAL A 118 10.36 6.50 15.76
N VAL A 119 10.61 5.66 14.76
CA VAL A 119 11.79 5.77 13.89
C VAL A 119 11.74 7.03 13.03
N ALA A 120 10.58 7.41 12.49
CA ALA A 120 10.40 8.64 11.72
C ALA A 120 10.67 9.89 12.57
N ILE A 121 10.14 9.94 13.80
CA ILE A 121 10.42 11.03 14.76
C ILE A 121 11.91 11.07 15.09
N PHE A 122 12.50 9.92 15.43
CA PHE A 122 13.93 9.82 15.74
C PHE A 122 14.81 10.31 14.58
N ASN A 123 14.48 9.92 13.34
CA ASN A 123 15.17 10.37 12.15
C ASN A 123 14.96 11.87 11.87
N SER A 124 13.77 12.41 12.16
CA SER A 124 13.45 13.84 11.99
C SER A 124 14.27 14.76 12.89
N PHE A 125 14.75 14.27 14.04
CA PHE A 125 15.68 15.00 14.90
C PHE A 125 17.13 14.97 14.40
N HIS A 126 17.41 14.33 13.26
CA HIS A 126 18.74 14.23 12.65
C HIS A 126 19.81 13.68 13.62
N LEU A 127 19.41 12.78 14.51
CA LEU A 127 20.27 12.22 15.57
C LEU A 127 21.34 11.26 15.04
N LEU A 128 21.24 10.82 13.78
CA LEU A 128 22.20 9.94 13.12
C LEU A 128 22.99 10.68 12.05
N PRO A 129 24.29 10.38 11.88
CA PRO A 129 25.07 10.84 10.73
C PRO A 129 24.46 10.35 9.40
N GLN A 130 24.52 11.20 8.37
CA GLN A 130 23.98 10.88 7.04
C GLN A 130 24.58 9.60 6.42
N SER A 131 25.84 9.29 6.71
CA SER A 131 26.48 8.04 6.26
C SER A 131 25.79 6.79 6.82
N VAL A 132 25.35 6.84 8.08
CA VAL A 132 24.61 5.73 8.72
C VAL A 132 23.22 5.60 8.11
N VAL A 133 22.53 6.72 7.88
CA VAL A 133 21.21 6.73 7.22
C VAL A 133 21.30 6.12 5.82
N ASN A 134 22.28 6.52 5.00
CA ASN A 134 22.46 5.99 3.65
C ASN A 134 22.78 4.49 3.65
N MET A 135 23.58 4.02 4.62
CA MET A 135 23.84 2.59 4.79
C MET A 135 22.56 1.82 5.14
N LEU A 136 21.73 2.37 6.04
CA LEU A 136 20.44 1.77 6.40
C LEU A 136 19.48 1.71 5.21
N VAL A 137 19.39 2.77 4.40
CA VAL A 137 18.55 2.81 3.19
C VAL A 137 19.02 1.78 2.15
N THR A 138 20.33 1.63 1.98
CA THR A 138 20.90 0.62 1.06
C THR A 138 20.58 -0.79 1.54
N LEU A 139 20.72 -1.04 2.84
CA LEU A 139 20.40 -2.33 3.45
C LEU A 139 18.90 -2.63 3.37
N ASP A 140 18.03 -1.64 3.61
CA ASP A 140 16.59 -1.74 3.42
C ASP A 140 16.24 -2.14 1.99
N THR A 141 16.79 -1.43 0.99
CA THR A 141 16.57 -1.74 -0.44
C THR A 141 16.96 -3.18 -0.77
N PHE A 142 18.08 -3.67 -0.23
CA PHE A 142 18.53 -5.04 -0.42
C PHE A 142 17.58 -6.06 0.24
N LEU A 143 17.17 -5.82 1.49
CA LEU A 143 16.21 -6.68 2.19
C LEU A 143 14.85 -6.69 1.50
N LEU A 144 14.40 -5.54 0.98
CA LEU A 144 13.16 -5.39 0.23
C LEU A 144 13.20 -6.21 -1.06
N ALA A 145 14.30 -6.12 -1.81
CA ALA A 145 14.51 -6.91 -3.02
C ALA A 145 14.46 -8.42 -2.71
N MET A 146 15.11 -8.86 -1.62
CA MET A 146 15.03 -10.26 -1.18
C MET A 146 13.61 -10.68 -0.78
N ALA A 147 12.87 -9.82 -0.07
CA ALA A 147 11.49 -10.09 0.33
C ALA A 147 10.56 -10.22 -0.89
N MET A 148 10.70 -9.32 -1.88
CA MET A 148 9.95 -9.37 -3.13
C MET A 148 10.29 -10.62 -3.95
N ALA A 149 11.57 -11.01 -4.01
CA ALA A 149 11.98 -12.25 -4.67
C ALA A 149 11.37 -13.49 -4.00
N ALA A 150 11.39 -13.55 -2.66
CA ALA A 150 10.78 -14.63 -1.91
C ALA A 150 9.25 -14.71 -2.10
N LEU A 151 8.56 -13.55 -2.12
CA LEU A 151 7.13 -13.48 -2.45
C LEU A 151 6.85 -14.02 -3.86
N GLY A 152 7.69 -13.67 -4.84
CA GLY A 152 7.60 -14.20 -6.21
C GLY A 152 7.73 -15.73 -6.25
N LEU A 153 8.71 -16.30 -5.54
CA LEU A 153 8.95 -17.75 -5.49
C LEU A 153 7.86 -18.54 -4.75
N THR A 154 7.24 -17.93 -3.73
CA THR A 154 6.17 -18.56 -2.93
C THR A 154 4.78 -18.38 -3.53
N THR A 155 4.64 -17.56 -4.57
CA THR A 155 3.36 -17.36 -5.26
C THR A 155 2.99 -18.60 -6.07
N HIS A 156 2.06 -19.40 -5.55
CA HIS A 156 1.55 -20.58 -6.23
C HIS A 156 0.65 -20.19 -7.42
N VAL A 157 1.24 -20.15 -8.62
CA VAL A 157 0.52 -19.96 -9.91
C VAL A 157 -0.64 -20.96 -10.07
N SER A 158 -0.54 -22.14 -9.44
CA SER A 158 -1.59 -23.16 -9.42
C SER A 158 -2.84 -22.73 -8.63
N ALA A 159 -2.70 -21.92 -7.58
CA ALA A 159 -3.84 -21.39 -6.81
C ALA A 159 -4.62 -20.35 -7.62
N LEU A 160 -3.93 -19.53 -8.42
CA LEU A 160 -4.54 -18.58 -9.35
C LEU A 160 -5.32 -19.29 -10.47
N LYS A 161 -4.75 -20.36 -11.05
CA LYS A 161 -5.46 -21.16 -12.07
C LYS A 161 -6.72 -21.82 -11.51
N LYS A 162 -6.70 -22.28 -10.25
CA LYS A 162 -7.88 -22.88 -9.59
C LYS A 162 -8.97 -21.85 -9.23
N ALA A 163 -8.63 -20.57 -9.10
CA ALA A 163 -9.57 -19.50 -8.76
C ALA A 163 -10.54 -19.13 -9.92
N GLY A 164 -10.14 -19.42 -11.16
CA GLY A 164 -10.87 -19.07 -12.36
C GLY A 164 -10.69 -17.61 -12.81
N ALA A 165 -11.28 -17.25 -13.96
CA ALA A 165 -11.11 -15.92 -14.58
C ALA A 165 -11.91 -14.80 -13.91
N LYS A 166 -13.01 -15.13 -13.22
CA LYS A 166 -13.91 -14.13 -12.62
C LYS A 166 -13.21 -13.23 -11.56
N PRO A 167 -12.47 -13.78 -10.57
CA PRO A 167 -11.73 -12.95 -9.61
C PRO A 167 -10.68 -12.05 -10.27
N LEU A 168 -10.01 -12.54 -11.33
CA LEU A 168 -8.99 -11.77 -12.05
C LEU A 168 -9.61 -10.60 -12.81
N LEU A 169 -10.74 -10.81 -13.48
CA LEU A 169 -11.48 -9.73 -14.15
C LEU A 169 -11.95 -8.67 -13.16
N MET A 170 -12.48 -9.09 -12.00
CA MET A 170 -12.90 -8.14 -10.97
C MET A 170 -11.70 -7.33 -10.45
N ALA A 171 -10.56 -7.99 -10.19
CA ALA A 171 -9.34 -7.32 -9.79
C ALA A 171 -8.82 -6.36 -10.87
N LEU A 172 -8.95 -6.71 -12.16
CA LEU A 172 -8.59 -5.82 -13.28
C LEU A 172 -9.47 -4.56 -13.32
N VAL A 173 -10.78 -4.72 -13.16
CA VAL A 173 -11.71 -3.59 -13.11
C VAL A 173 -11.41 -2.67 -11.93
N LEU A 174 -11.16 -3.25 -10.74
CA LEU A 174 -10.76 -2.49 -9.57
C LEU A 174 -9.42 -1.79 -9.79
N PHE A 175 -8.46 -2.45 -10.44
CA PHE A 175 -7.16 -1.87 -10.74
C PHE A 175 -7.30 -0.68 -11.70
N ALA A 176 -8.08 -0.81 -12.78
CA ALA A 176 -8.39 0.28 -13.70
C ALA A 176 -9.11 1.43 -12.98
N TRP A 177 -10.06 1.12 -12.10
CA TRP A 177 -10.74 2.12 -11.28
C TRP A 177 -9.78 2.86 -10.35
N LEU A 178 -8.85 2.16 -9.71
CA LEU A 178 -7.86 2.79 -8.83
C LEU A 178 -6.92 3.69 -9.60
N ILE A 179 -6.51 3.31 -10.81
CA ILE A 179 -5.71 4.17 -11.68
C ILE A 179 -6.52 5.41 -12.07
N VAL A 180 -7.66 5.24 -12.76
CA VAL A 180 -8.41 6.37 -13.32
C VAL A 180 -9.08 7.20 -12.23
N GLY A 181 -9.85 6.56 -11.35
CA GLY A 181 -10.58 7.22 -10.27
C GLY A 181 -9.62 7.78 -9.21
N GLY A 182 -8.59 7.03 -8.83
CA GLY A 182 -7.56 7.53 -7.91
C GLY A 182 -6.80 8.72 -8.51
N GLY A 183 -6.49 8.68 -9.81
CA GLY A 183 -5.81 9.77 -10.51
C GLY A 183 -6.66 11.02 -10.57
N ALA A 184 -7.95 10.88 -10.93
CA ALA A 184 -8.91 11.98 -10.94
C ALA A 184 -9.08 12.63 -9.56
N ILE A 185 -9.19 11.83 -8.50
CA ILE A 185 -9.31 12.35 -7.13
C ILE A 185 -8.05 13.11 -6.73
N ASN A 186 -6.86 12.56 -6.98
CA ASN A 186 -5.60 13.24 -6.64
C ASN A 186 -5.43 14.54 -7.43
N TYR A 187 -5.79 14.54 -8.71
CA TYR A 187 -5.78 15.74 -9.54
C TYR A 187 -6.69 16.84 -8.99
N VAL A 188 -7.94 16.48 -8.64
CA VAL A 188 -8.90 17.44 -8.07
C VAL A 188 -8.40 17.99 -6.73
N ILE A 189 -7.91 17.13 -5.85
CA ILE A 189 -7.36 17.56 -4.55
C ILE A 189 -6.20 18.54 -4.74
N GLN A 190 -5.28 18.23 -5.65
CA GLN A 190 -4.15 19.10 -5.96
C GLN A 190 -4.63 20.46 -6.48
N SER A 191 -5.62 20.49 -7.38
CA SER A 191 -6.17 21.73 -7.92
C SER A 191 -6.92 22.60 -6.90
N VAL A 192 -7.39 22.02 -5.80
CA VAL A 192 -8.11 22.74 -4.73
C VAL A 192 -7.16 23.26 -3.66
N ILE A 193 -6.03 22.58 -3.44
CA ILE A 193 -5.03 22.93 -2.41
C ILE A 193 -3.94 23.87 -2.96
N ALA A 194 -3.67 23.83 -4.26
CA ALA A 194 -2.74 24.72 -4.96
C ALA A 194 -3.32 26.14 -5.15
#